data_AF-A0A7J4N8M6-F1
#
_entry.id   AF-A0A7J4N8M6-F1
#
_cell.length_a   1.000
_cell.length_b   1.000
_cell.length_c   1.000
_cell.angle_alpha   90.00
_cell.angle_beta   90.00
_cell.angle_gamma   90.00
#
_symmetry.space_group_name_H-M   'P 1'
#
loop_
_entity.id
_entity.type
_entity.pdbx_description
1 polymer ?
#
loop_
_entity_poly.entity_id
_entity_poly.type
_entity_poly.pdbx_seq_one_letter_code
_entity_poly.pdbx_strand_id
1 'polypeptide(L)'
;MDYASMAFLAGVYLLINLVALVMFAYDKMMARKGDRRISEKSLLLVALFGPFGAMAGMSWFRHKTRKMKFKLVPLFAVVHVLLAFSFLY
;
A
#
# COMPACT_ATOMS: atom_id res chain seq x y z
N MET A 1 -24.47 7.55 7.35
CA MET A 1 -23.92 6.20 7.60
C MET A 1 -23.81 6.03 9.10
N ASP A 2 -24.24 4.88 9.61
CA ASP A 2 -24.11 4.52 11.03
C ASP A 2 -22.63 4.36 11.43
N TYR A 3 -22.33 4.58 12.71
CA TYR A 3 -20.95 4.48 13.22
C TYR A 3 -20.36 3.06 13.09
N ALA A 4 -21.21 2.03 13.10
CA ALA A 4 -20.78 0.65 12.97
C ALA A 4 -20.27 0.35 11.55
N SER A 5 -20.99 0.80 10.51
CA SER A 5 -20.55 0.66 9.11
C SER A 5 -19.29 1.47 8.82
N MET A 6 -19.14 2.66 9.42
CA MET A 6 -17.91 3.45 9.33
C MET A 6 -16.71 2.74 9.95
N ALA A 7 -16.87 2.19 11.16
CA ALA A 7 -15.82 1.43 11.84
C ALA A 7 -15.44 0.16 11.06
N PHE A 8 -16.43 -0.53 10.48
CA PHE A 8 -16.20 -1.70 9.63
C PHE A 8 -15.36 -1.36 8.39
N LEU A 9 -15.72 -0.30 7.66
CA LEU A 9 -14.97 0.14 6.48
C LEU A 9 -13.54 0.57 6.82
N ALA A 10 -13.35 1.30 7.93
CA ALA A 10 -12.02 1.67 8.42
C ALA A 10 -11.18 0.43 8.76
N GLY A 11 -11.78 -0.58 9.39
CA GLY A 11 -11.13 -1.86 9.71
C GLY A 11 -10.68 -2.63 8.46
N VAL A 12 -11.55 -2.72 7.45
CA VAL A 12 -11.21 -3.33 6.15
C VAL A 12 -10.08 -2.57 5.47
N TYR A 13 -10.12 -1.23 5.47
CA TYR A 13 -9.06 -0.41 4.89
C TYR A 13 -7.71 -0.60 5.59
N LEU A 14 -7.72 -0.68 6.93
CA LEU A 14 -6.54 -1.00 7.73
C LEU A 14 -5.95 -2.36 7.35
N LEU A 15 -6.80 -3.37 7.19
CA LEU A 15 -6.36 -4.72 6.80
C LEU A 15 -5.71 -4.72 5.42
N ILE A 16 -6.28 -4.00 4.44
CA ILE A 16 -5.71 -3.89 3.08
C ILE A 16 -4.31 -3.23 3.14
N ASN A 17 -4.15 -2.18 3.94
CA ASN A 17 -2.85 -1.54 4.13
C ASN A 17 -1.86 -2.48 4.83
N LEU A 18 -2.30 -3.27 5.81
CA LEU A 18 -1.45 -4.27 6.47
C LEU A 18 -0.97 -5.34 5.47
N VAL A 19 -1.86 -5.84 4.62
CA VAL A 19 -1.51 -6.80 3.55
C VAL A 19 -0.49 -6.19 2.59
N ALA A 20 -0.68 -4.92 2.19
CA ALA A 20 0.28 -4.22 1.35
C ALA A 20 1.66 -4.10 2.01
N LEU A 21 1.71 -3.75 3.29
CA LEU A 21 2.96 -3.68 4.05
C LEU A 21 3.69 -5.04 4.08
N VAL A 22 2.95 -6.12 4.37
CA VAL A 22 3.50 -7.48 4.44
C VAL A 22 4.02 -7.93 3.07
N MET A 23 3.32 -7.63 1.98
CA MET A 23 3.80 -7.96 0.63
C MET A 23 5.11 -7.24 0.27
N PHE A 24 5.26 -5.96 0.65
CA PHE A 24 6.52 -5.24 0.45
C PHE A 24 7.65 -5.79 1.34
N ALA A 25 7.34 -6.20 2.57
CA ALA A 25 8.30 -6.87 3.45
C ALA A 25 8.76 -8.22 2.87
N TYR A 26 7.82 -9.01 2.37
CA TYR A 26 8.08 -10.31 1.76
C TYR A 26 8.94 -10.17 0.50
N ASP A 27 8.64 -9.22 -0.39
CA ASP A 27 9.46 -8.96 -1.59
C ASP A 27 10.92 -8.63 -1.23
N LYS A 28 11.17 -7.88 -0.15
CA LYS A 28 12.53 -7.64 0.33
C LYS A 28 13.18 -8.90 0.91
N MET A 29 12.44 -9.72 1.63
CA MET A 29 12.95 -11.00 2.15
C MET A 29 13.37 -11.93 1.01
N MET A 30 12.55 -12.05 -0.04
CA MET A 30 12.88 -12.84 -1.23
C MET A 30 14.11 -12.27 -1.95
N ALA A 31 14.23 -10.94 -2.05
CA ALA A 31 15.40 -10.29 -2.63
C ALA A 31 16.71 -10.58 -1.86
N ARG A 32 16.63 -10.77 -0.53
CA ARG A 32 17.78 -11.16 0.30
C ARG A 32 18.12 -12.64 0.18
N LYS A 33 17.11 -13.49 0.02
CA LYS A 33 17.27 -14.96 -0.13
C LYS A 33 17.67 -15.37 -1.55
N GLY A 34 17.66 -14.46 -2.51
CA GLY A 34 17.92 -14.78 -3.93
C GLY A 34 16.78 -15.55 -4.60
N ASP A 35 15.61 -15.58 -3.96
CA ASP A 35 14.45 -16.34 -4.40
C ASP A 35 13.57 -15.51 -5.35
N ARG A 36 12.54 -16.13 -5.94
CA ARG A 36 11.63 -15.52 -6.90
C ARG A 36 10.91 -14.32 -6.29
N ARG A 37 11.23 -13.13 -6.80
CA ARG A 37 10.66 -11.85 -6.37
C ARG A 37 9.22 -11.69 -6.85
N ILE A 38 8.42 -10.92 -6.12
CA ILE A 38 7.04 -10.61 -6.54
C ILE A 38 7.11 -9.70 -7.77
N SER A 39 6.24 -9.95 -8.74
CA SER A 39 6.15 -9.12 -9.94
C SER A 39 5.89 -7.66 -9.58
N GLU A 40 6.55 -6.72 -10.27
CA GLU A 40 6.33 -5.29 -10.02
C GLU A 40 4.87 -4.89 -10.23
N LYS A 41 4.17 -5.54 -11.18
CA LYS A 41 2.75 -5.28 -11.45
C LYS A 41 1.88 -5.63 -10.24
N SER A 42 2.10 -6.79 -9.63
CA SER A 42 1.34 -7.22 -8.44
C SER A 42 1.56 -6.27 -7.26
N LEU A 43 2.79 -5.83 -7.03
CA LEU A 43 3.09 -4.87 -5.95
C LEU A 43 2.45 -3.50 -6.20
N LEU A 44 2.41 -3.04 -7.46
CA LEU A 44 1.74 -1.79 -7.82
C LEU A 44 0.22 -1.89 -7.69
N LEU A 45 -0.37 -3.02 -8.07
CA LEU A 45 -1.80 -3.27 -7.87
C LEU A 45 -2.15 -3.25 -6.38
N VAL A 46 -1.36 -3.90 -5.54
CA VAL A 46 -1.59 -3.90 -4.09
C VAL A 46 -1.36 -2.51 -3.49
N ALA A 47 -0.36 -1.77 -3.98
CA ALA A 47 -0.16 -0.38 -3.59
C ALA A 47 -1.27 0.57 -4.06
N LEU A 48 -2.04 0.21 -5.09
CA LEU A 48 -3.20 0.99 -5.51
C LEU A 48 -4.32 0.91 -4.47
N PHE A 49 -4.55 -0.26 -3.87
CA PHE A 49 -5.61 -0.46 -2.86
C PHE A 49 -5.15 -0.18 -1.42
N GLY A 50 -3.87 -0.39 -1.12
CA GLY A 50 -3.26 -0.15 0.19
C GLY A 50 -2.06 0.78 0.12
N PRO A 51 -2.23 2.05 -0.32
CA PRO A 51 -1.11 2.93 -0.63
C PRO A 51 -0.30 3.34 0.61
N PHE A 52 -0.92 3.48 1.78
CA PHE A 52 -0.21 3.84 3.00
C PHE A 52 0.66 2.68 3.51
N GLY A 53 0.13 1.46 3.47
CA GLY A 53 0.88 0.24 3.80
C GLY A 53 2.04 -0.02 2.84
N ALA A 54 1.80 0.15 1.54
CA ALA A 54 2.84 0.06 0.52
C ALA A 54 3.92 1.14 0.72
N MET A 55 3.54 2.39 1.02
CA MET A 55 4.48 3.47 1.27
C MET A 55 5.31 3.24 2.54
N ALA A 56 4.67 2.79 3.62
CA ALA A 56 5.37 2.39 4.85
C ALA A 56 6.38 1.28 4.58
N GLY A 57 5.98 0.27 3.79
CA GLY A 57 6.88 -0.80 3.35
C GLY A 57 8.06 -0.27 2.54
N MET A 58 7.80 0.56 1.52
CA MET A 58 8.85 1.17 0.70
C MET A 58 9.84 1.98 1.53
N SER A 59 9.35 2.80 2.47
CA SER A 59 10.16 3.68 3.32
C SER A 59 10.99 2.90 4.33
N TRP A 60 10.38 1.97 5.08
CA TRP A 60 11.07 1.16 6.09
C TRP A 60 12.18 0.32 5.45
N PHE A 61 11.87 -0.25 4.28
CA PHE A 61 12.79 -1.14 3.61
C PHE A 61 13.74 -0.42 2.65
N ARG A 62 13.55 0.89 2.41
CA ARG A 62 14.22 1.69 1.35
C ARG A 62 14.25 0.93 0.03
N HIS A 63 13.18 0.19 -0.25
CA HIS A 63 13.11 -0.78 -1.35
C HIS A 63 12.25 -0.22 -2.47
N LYS A 64 12.73 -0.31 -3.71
CA LYS A 64 12.05 0.17 -4.93
C LYS A 64 11.68 1.66 -4.95
N THR A 65 12.22 2.50 -4.06
CA THR A 65 11.99 3.97 -4.01
C THR A 65 12.54 4.73 -5.22
N ARG A 66 13.57 4.21 -5.91
CA ARG A 66 14.15 4.84 -7.11
C ARG A 66 13.52 4.40 -8.43
N LYS A 67 12.64 3.38 -8.43
CA LYS A 67 12.01 2.88 -9.65
C LYS A 67 10.88 3.82 -10.07
N MET A 68 10.87 4.26 -11.34
CA MET A 68 9.89 5.21 -11.87
C MET A 68 8.43 4.80 -11.57
N LYS A 69 8.12 3.51 -11.75
CA LYS A 69 6.78 2.97 -11.50
C LYS A 69 6.33 3.09 -10.04
N PHE A 70 7.26 2.97 -9.09
CA PHE A 70 6.95 3.03 -7.66
C PHE A 70 6.85 4.46 -7.11
N LYS A 71 7.26 5.46 -7.90
CA LYS A 71 6.93 6.88 -7.60
C LYS A 71 5.43 7.17 -7.69
N LEU A 72 4.63 6.25 -8.26
CA LEU A 72 3.17 6.34 -8.28
C LEU A 72 2.53 6.02 -6.92
N VAL A 73 3.22 5.31 -6.02
CA VAL A 73 2.66 4.90 -4.72
C VAL A 73 2.30 6.11 -3.82
N PRO A 74 3.15 7.14 -3.68
CA PRO A 74 2.76 8.40 -3.04
C PRO A 74 1.56 9.08 -3.69
N LEU A 75 1.46 9.04 -5.03
CA LEU A 75 0.33 9.61 -5.74
C LEU A 75 -0.98 8.87 -5.40
N PHE A 76 -0.95 7.55 -5.32
CA PHE A 76 -2.12 6.75 -4.90
C PHE A 76 -2.57 7.12 -3.49
N ALA A 77 -1.65 7.34 -2.54
CA ALA A 77 -2.00 7.80 -1.20
C ALA A 77 -2.68 9.18 -1.23
N VAL A 78 -2.15 10.14 -2.00
CA VAL A 78 -2.77 11.46 -2.14
C VAL A 78 -4.20 11.35 -2.70
N VAL A 79 -4.42 10.53 -3.72
CA VAL A 79 -5.76 10.28 -4.27
C VAL A 79 -6.70 9.71 -3.22
N HIS A 80 -6.25 8.76 -2.39
CA HIS A 80 -7.07 8.21 -1.31
C HIS A 80 -7.42 9.24 -0.25
N VAL A 81 -6.49 10.14 0.11
CA VAL A 81 -6.77 11.25 1.04
C VAL A 81 -7.81 12.20 0.45
N LEU A 82 -7.67 12.57 -0.82
CA LEU A 82 -8.62 13.48 -1.48
C LEU A 82 -10.02 12.85 -1.58
N LEU A 83 -10.10 11.56 -1.92
CA LEU A 83 -11.36 10.83 -1.95
C LEU A 83 -12.00 10.73 -0.56
N ALA A 84 -11.21 10.42 0.47
CA ALA A 84 -11.69 10.38 1.84
C ALA A 84 -12.20 11.76 2.30
N PHE A 85 -11.49 12.83 1.95
CA PHE A 85 -11.90 14.21 2.27
C PHE A 85 -13.19 14.60 1.55
N SER A 86 -13.30 14.29 0.25
CA SER A 86 -14.52 14.53 -0.54
C SER A 86 -15.72 13.71 -0.08
N PHE A 87 -15.52 12.59 0.61
CA PHE A 87 -16.61 11.79 1.16
C PHE A 87 -17.04 12.30 2.55
N LEU A 88 -16.17 13.07 3.21
CA LEU A 88 -16.41 13.60 4.56
C LEU A 88 -17.07 14.98 4.55
N TYR A 89 -17.05 15.68 3.41
CA TYR A 89 -17.53 17.06 3.22
C TYR A 89 -18.62 17.10 2.16
#